data_AF-A0A326GDK4-F1
#
_entry.id   AF-A0A326GDK4-F1
#
_cell.length_a   1.000
_cell.length_b   1.000
_cell.length_c   1.000
_cell.angle_alpha   90.00
_cell.angle_beta   90.00
_cell.angle_gamma   90.00
#
_symmetry.space_group_name_H-M   'P 1'
#
loop_
_entity.id
_entity.type
_entity.pdbx_description
1 polymer ?
#
loop_
_entity_poly.entity_id
_entity_poly.type
_entity_poly.pdbx_seq_one_letter_code
_entity_poly.pdbx_strand_id
1 'polypeptide(L)'
;MRRAWRERQFDRRAGACVHGRIPGRTVVKPFDDRDIAQGNLRRSYRRDAGRLARRGGRFGGAARHAVSDPVSGPTPLLRRYARDARGAAAAELALLIPLLVIMLFGTIEMGYYFYTEHQVVKGVRDGARFASRQSFTAINCTGGSVPGGVETQIKEVTRTGRPSGGSARVPGWTNADITVGVTCAGGGYNAGIYKNEPDAPVITVSARVNYNSLFDGVGVLTDGYALNATQNAAVMGI
;
A
#
# COMPACT_ATOMS: atom_id res chain seq x y z
N MET A 1 51.39 -44.25 15.58
CA MET A 1 52.25 -43.04 15.52
C MET A 1 51.36 -41.82 15.23
N ARG A 2 51.22 -40.92 16.19
CA ARG A 2 50.27 -39.79 16.21
C ARG A 2 50.84 -38.63 15.37
N ARG A 3 50.08 -38.09 14.42
CA ARG A 3 50.45 -36.86 13.69
C ARG A 3 49.46 -35.75 14.03
N ALA A 4 50.03 -34.69 14.59
CA ALA A 4 49.38 -33.50 15.10
C ALA A 4 48.85 -32.61 13.96
N TRP A 5 47.60 -32.18 14.07
CA TRP A 5 47.05 -31.11 13.25
C TRP A 5 47.32 -29.78 13.97
N ARG A 6 48.22 -28.96 13.39
CA ARG A 6 48.51 -27.58 13.83
C ARG A 6 47.41 -26.66 13.33
N GLU A 7 46.73 -26.01 14.27
CA GLU A 7 45.85 -24.86 14.06
C GLU A 7 46.66 -23.70 13.48
N ARG A 8 46.20 -23.13 12.36
CA ARG A 8 46.70 -21.85 11.84
C ARG A 8 45.75 -20.74 12.30
N GLN A 9 46.22 -20.00 13.29
CA GLN A 9 45.66 -18.73 13.74
C GLN A 9 45.66 -17.73 12.58
N PHE A 10 44.49 -17.16 12.26
CA PHE A 10 44.40 -16.02 11.36
C PHE A 10 44.76 -14.75 12.14
N ASP A 11 45.91 -14.21 11.76
CA ASP A 11 46.60 -13.07 12.33
C ASP A 11 45.81 -11.77 12.08
N ARG A 12 45.42 -11.07 13.16
CA ARG A 12 44.79 -9.75 13.12
C ARG A 12 45.85 -8.71 12.80
N ARG A 13 46.04 -8.40 11.51
CA ARG A 13 46.87 -7.26 11.10
C ARG A 13 46.05 -5.98 11.00
N ALA A 14 46.41 -5.05 11.88
CA ALA A 14 46.00 -3.65 11.88
C ALA A 14 46.42 -2.97 10.56
N GLY A 15 45.44 -2.44 9.83
CA GLY A 15 45.64 -1.51 8.72
C GLY A 15 45.54 -0.08 9.24
N ALA A 16 46.58 0.70 8.98
CA ALA A 16 46.79 2.06 9.45
C ALA A 16 45.81 3.10 8.88
N CYS A 17 45.57 4.14 9.67
CA CYS A 17 44.79 5.32 9.37
C CYS A 17 45.35 6.10 8.16
N VAL A 18 44.48 6.45 7.21
CA VAL A 18 44.73 7.49 6.21
C VAL A 18 43.72 8.62 6.44
N HIS A 19 44.22 9.74 6.96
CA HIS A 19 43.48 10.99 7.13
C HIS A 19 43.28 11.67 5.77
N GLY A 20 42.16 11.37 5.11
CA GLY A 20 41.66 12.15 3.97
C GLY A 20 40.80 13.32 4.45
N ARG A 21 41.26 14.55 4.24
CA ARG A 21 40.56 15.81 4.57
C ARG A 21 39.44 16.05 3.53
N ILE A 22 38.19 15.82 3.91
CA ILE A 22 37.01 16.18 3.10
C ILE A 22 36.68 17.67 3.35
N PRO A 23 36.67 18.53 2.32
CA PRO A 23 36.20 19.91 2.44
C PRO A 23 34.66 19.98 2.36
N GLY A 24 34.06 20.89 3.13
CA GLY A 24 32.70 21.39 2.85
C GLY A 24 31.58 20.81 3.74
N ARG A 25 31.62 21.15 5.03
CA ARG A 25 30.50 20.98 5.96
C ARG A 25 29.47 22.09 5.68
N THR A 26 28.38 21.82 4.97
CA THR A 26 27.24 22.74 4.93
C THR A 26 26.51 22.64 6.26
N VAL A 27 26.81 23.60 7.15
CA VAL A 27 26.05 23.84 8.38
C VAL A 27 24.63 24.27 7.97
N VAL A 28 23.65 23.43 8.28
CA VAL A 28 22.23 23.81 8.22
C VAL A 28 22.04 24.87 9.30
N LYS A 29 21.70 26.10 8.89
CA LYS A 29 21.36 27.17 9.83
C LYS A 29 20.11 26.76 10.62
N PRO A 30 20.05 26.98 11.94
CA PRO A 30 18.79 26.88 12.68
C PRO A 30 17.80 27.91 12.10
N PHE A 31 16.55 27.48 11.96
CA PHE A 31 15.44 28.33 11.56
C PHE A 31 15.20 29.37 12.67
N ASP A 32 15.50 30.63 12.37
CA ASP A 32 15.35 31.77 13.28
C ASP A 32 13.90 32.28 13.18
N ASP A 33 13.15 32.16 14.27
CA ASP A 33 11.72 32.50 14.38
C ASP A 33 11.47 34.03 14.50
N ARG A 34 12.39 34.86 14.03
CA ARG A 34 12.36 36.33 14.23
C ARG A 34 11.92 37.16 13.03
N ASP A 35 11.57 36.53 11.90
CA ASP A 35 11.15 37.23 10.67
C ASP A 35 9.63 37.19 10.39
N ILE A 36 8.79 37.00 11.41
CA ILE A 36 7.38 37.40 11.32
C ILE A 36 7.32 38.92 11.59
N ALA A 37 7.83 39.68 10.62
CA ALA A 37 7.59 41.10 10.52
C ALA A 37 6.09 41.33 10.43
N GLN A 38 5.57 41.98 11.47
CA GLN A 38 4.21 42.45 11.60
C GLN A 38 3.85 43.32 10.39
N GLY A 39 3.11 42.72 9.44
CA GLY A 39 2.44 43.44 8.38
C GLY A 39 1.40 44.37 8.99
N ASN A 40 1.79 45.62 9.19
CA ASN A 40 0.95 46.75 9.56
C ASN A 40 -0.21 46.91 8.55
N LEU A 41 -1.33 46.22 8.78
CA LEU A 41 -2.59 46.52 8.13
C LEU A 41 -3.16 47.80 8.75
N ARG A 42 -2.65 48.94 8.24
CA ARG A 42 -3.20 50.27 8.48
C ARG A 42 -4.64 50.31 7.95
N ARG A 43 -5.60 50.03 8.83
CA ARG A 43 -7.01 50.28 8.59
C ARG A 43 -7.25 51.79 8.72
N SER A 44 -7.16 52.51 7.60
CA SER A 44 -7.52 53.92 7.50
C SER A 44 -9.03 54.07 7.75
N TYR A 45 -9.40 54.40 8.98
CA TYR A 45 -10.74 54.87 9.31
C TYR A 45 -10.90 56.27 8.73
N ARG A 46 -11.68 56.36 7.64
CA ARG A 46 -12.03 57.63 6.99
C ARG A 46 -12.88 58.44 7.97
N ARG A 47 -12.29 59.53 8.47
CA ARG A 47 -12.99 60.67 9.07
C ARG A 47 -14.03 61.17 8.07
N ASP A 48 -15.30 61.17 8.47
CA ASP A 48 -16.26 62.17 8.01
C ASP A 48 -16.85 62.83 9.26
N ALA A 49 -16.29 63.99 9.56
CA ALA A 49 -16.84 64.97 10.47
C ALA A 49 -17.63 65.99 9.65
N GLY A 50 -18.85 66.29 10.10
CA GLY A 50 -19.51 67.55 9.78
C GLY A 50 -20.90 67.41 9.17
N ARG A 51 -21.92 67.54 10.02
CA ARG A 51 -22.95 68.58 9.84
C ARG A 51 -23.73 68.79 11.14
N LEU A 52 -23.29 69.76 11.94
CA LEU A 52 -24.17 70.49 12.85
C LEU A 52 -25.04 71.45 12.02
N ALA A 53 -26.35 71.52 12.29
CA ALA A 53 -27.08 72.78 12.57
C ALA A 53 -28.60 72.67 12.33
N ARG A 54 -29.34 72.86 13.43
CA ARG A 54 -30.48 73.77 13.63
C ARG A 54 -31.76 73.66 12.77
N ARG A 55 -32.85 73.35 13.48
CA ARG A 55 -34.13 74.09 13.67
C ARG A 55 -35.15 73.05 14.18
N GLY A 56 -35.92 73.23 15.24
CA GLY A 56 -36.65 74.40 15.68
C GLY A 56 -38.12 74.27 15.25
N GLY A 57 -39.00 73.90 16.18
CA GLY A 57 -40.43 74.27 16.12
C GLY A 57 -41.48 73.15 16.13
N ARG A 58 -42.32 73.21 17.18
CA ARG A 58 -43.78 73.05 17.22
C ARG A 58 -44.44 71.67 17.07
N PHE A 59 -45.05 71.26 18.19
CA PHE A 59 -46.48 71.00 18.39
C PHE A 59 -47.32 70.53 17.20
N GLY A 60 -48.02 69.41 17.44
CA GLY A 60 -49.40 69.21 16.99
C GLY A 60 -49.57 68.09 16.00
N GLY A 61 -50.51 67.18 16.31
CA GLY A 61 -51.11 66.32 15.31
C GLY A 61 -50.91 64.84 15.58
N ALA A 62 -51.84 64.27 16.35
CA ALA A 62 -52.14 62.85 16.29
C ALA A 62 -52.60 62.51 14.86
N ALA A 63 -51.70 61.94 14.06
CA ALA A 63 -52.05 61.28 12.80
C ALA A 63 -51.87 59.78 12.99
N ARG A 64 -53.01 59.10 13.10
CA ARG A 64 -53.12 57.65 12.99
C ARG A 64 -52.64 57.28 11.58
N HIS A 65 -51.38 56.88 11.44
CA HIS A 65 -50.93 56.19 10.25
C HIS A 65 -51.25 54.70 10.44
N ALA A 66 -52.25 54.25 9.69
CA ALA A 66 -52.41 52.85 9.38
C ALA A 66 -51.12 52.39 8.71
N VAL A 67 -50.27 51.69 9.47
CA VAL A 67 -49.24 50.82 8.91
C VAL A 67 -50.01 49.71 8.21
N SER A 68 -50.18 49.86 6.90
CA SER A 68 -50.34 48.70 6.04
C SER A 68 -49.02 47.94 6.12
N ASP A 69 -48.98 46.87 6.89
CA ASP A 69 -47.87 45.92 6.87
C ASP A 69 -47.64 45.50 5.41
N PRO A 70 -46.50 45.83 4.78
CA PRO A 70 -46.20 45.23 3.50
C PRO A 70 -45.98 43.75 3.76
N VAL A 71 -46.86 42.95 3.14
CA VAL A 71 -46.79 41.51 2.99
C VAL A 71 -45.35 41.06 2.94
N SER A 72 -45.05 40.08 3.80
CA SER A 72 -43.85 39.27 3.90
C SER A 72 -43.36 38.79 2.53
N GLY A 73 -42.69 39.68 1.79
CA GLY A 73 -41.80 39.31 0.72
C GLY A 73 -40.63 38.50 1.30
N PRO A 74 -40.02 37.59 0.53
CA PRO A 74 -38.92 36.78 1.01
C PRO A 74 -37.86 37.70 1.62
N THR A 75 -37.52 37.41 2.88
CA THR A 75 -36.67 38.25 3.72
C THR A 75 -35.40 38.69 2.96
N PRO A 76 -34.93 39.95 3.13
CA PRO A 76 -33.81 40.51 2.37
C PRO A 76 -32.50 39.70 2.52
N LEU A 77 -32.44 38.81 3.52
CA LEU A 77 -31.37 37.85 3.75
C LEU A 77 -31.32 36.76 2.68
N LEU A 78 -32.48 36.20 2.27
CA LEU A 78 -32.56 35.16 1.23
C LEU A 78 -32.13 35.69 -0.14
N ARG A 79 -32.50 36.94 -0.46
CA ARG A 79 -32.13 37.61 -1.72
C ARG A 79 -30.65 38.02 -1.77
N ARG A 80 -30.02 38.24 -0.61
CA ARG A 80 -28.57 38.47 -0.50
C ARG A 80 -27.80 37.15 -0.66
N TYR A 81 -28.27 36.07 -0.06
CA TYR A 81 -27.68 34.74 -0.21
C TYR A 81 -27.74 34.24 -1.66
N ALA A 82 -28.88 34.41 -2.34
CA ALA A 82 -29.04 34.06 -3.76
C ALA A 82 -28.21 34.92 -4.73
N ARG A 83 -27.68 36.07 -4.29
CA ARG A 83 -26.79 36.94 -5.07
C ARG A 83 -25.32 36.76 -4.71
N ASP A 84 -25.01 35.95 -3.70
CA ASP A 84 -23.65 35.77 -3.23
C ASP A 84 -22.95 34.66 -4.02
N ALA A 85 -22.16 35.06 -5.02
CA ALA A 85 -21.40 34.14 -5.86
C ALA A 85 -20.11 33.62 -5.19
N ARG A 86 -19.78 34.10 -3.98
CA ARG A 86 -18.53 33.77 -3.27
C ARG A 86 -18.42 32.29 -2.88
N GLY A 87 -19.52 31.54 -2.90
CA GLY A 87 -19.56 30.10 -2.62
C GLY A 87 -19.74 29.19 -3.84
N ALA A 88 -19.83 29.73 -5.06
CA ALA A 88 -20.13 28.93 -6.25
C ALA A 88 -19.07 27.84 -6.52
N ALA A 89 -17.79 28.18 -6.41
CA ALA A 89 -16.69 27.21 -6.55
C ALA A 89 -16.72 26.09 -5.49
N ALA A 90 -17.15 26.40 -4.26
CA ALA A 90 -17.30 25.40 -3.21
C ALA A 90 -18.47 24.44 -3.50
N ALA A 91 -19.57 24.96 -4.08
CA ALA A 91 -20.71 24.15 -4.51
C ALA A 91 -20.37 23.24 -5.70
N GLU A 92 -19.59 23.72 -6.67
CA GLU A 92 -19.09 22.90 -7.79
C GLU A 92 -18.21 21.76 -7.29
N LEU A 93 -17.27 22.04 -6.38
CA LEU A 93 -16.43 20.99 -5.79
C LEU A 93 -17.26 20.00 -4.97
N ALA A 94 -18.25 20.46 -4.20
CA ALA A 94 -19.12 19.58 -3.41
C ALA A 94 -19.85 18.54 -4.26
N LEU A 95 -20.18 18.86 -5.51
CA LEU A 95 -20.78 17.91 -6.45
C LEU A 95 -19.76 16.93 -7.05
N LEU A 96 -18.49 17.30 -7.15
CA LEU A 96 -17.42 16.43 -7.68
C LEU A 96 -16.80 15.52 -6.60
N ILE A 97 -16.75 15.97 -5.34
CA ILE A 97 -16.22 15.19 -4.21
C ILE A 97 -16.73 13.74 -4.17
N PRO A 98 -18.05 13.44 -4.27
CA PRO A 98 -18.51 12.05 -4.18
C PRO A 98 -17.91 11.17 -5.29
N LEU A 99 -17.78 11.71 -6.51
CA LEU A 99 -17.16 10.99 -7.62
C LEU A 99 -15.65 10.78 -7.38
N LEU A 100 -14.94 11.82 -6.94
CA LEU A 100 -13.50 11.75 -6.65
C LEU A 100 -13.20 10.77 -5.52
N VAL A 101 -14.05 10.72 -4.49
CA VAL A 101 -13.92 9.80 -3.36
C VAL A 101 -14.09 8.35 -3.80
N ILE A 102 -15.10 8.05 -4.62
CA ILE A 102 -15.30 6.69 -5.16
C ILE A 102 -14.10 6.28 -6.02
N MET A 103 -13.60 7.18 -6.87
CA MET A 103 -12.44 6.91 -7.72
C MET A 103 -11.15 6.69 -6.90
N LEU A 104 -10.94 7.48 -5.85
CA LEU A 104 -9.79 7.34 -4.96
C LEU A 104 -9.81 5.98 -4.24
N PHE A 105 -10.91 5.63 -3.58
CA PHE A 105 -10.99 4.36 -2.86
C PHE A 105 -10.95 3.15 -3.81
N GLY A 106 -11.59 3.25 -4.98
CA GLY A 106 -11.55 2.20 -6.00
C GLY A 106 -10.14 1.95 -6.53
N THR A 107 -9.35 3.00 -6.78
CA THR A 107 -7.97 2.85 -7.27
C THR A 107 -7.01 2.33 -6.19
N ILE A 108 -7.20 2.73 -4.94
CA ILE A 108 -6.41 2.20 -3.81
C ILE A 108 -6.65 0.70 -3.64
N GLU A 109 -7.92 0.28 -3.62
CA GLU A 109 -8.28 -1.13 -3.49
C GLU A 109 -7.74 -1.95 -4.66
N MET A 110 -7.91 -1.46 -5.89
CA MET A 110 -7.39 -2.13 -7.08
C MET A 110 -5.86 -2.25 -7.05
N GLY A 111 -5.16 -1.22 -6.59
CA GLY A 111 -3.72 -1.26 -6.38
C GLY A 111 -3.30 -2.31 -5.35
N TYR A 112 -4.05 -2.42 -4.25
CA TYR A 112 -3.81 -3.43 -3.23
C TYR A 112 -4.06 -4.86 -3.74
N TYR A 113 -5.12 -5.07 -4.51
CA TYR A 113 -5.41 -6.34 -5.19
C TYR A 113 -4.26 -6.79 -6.08
N PHE A 114 -3.77 -5.91 -6.96
CA PHE A 114 -2.63 -6.28 -7.81
C PHE A 114 -1.36 -6.51 -7.00
N TYR A 115 -1.15 -5.76 -5.93
CA TYR A 115 -0.01 -5.95 -5.04
C TYR A 115 -0.05 -7.35 -4.39
N THR A 116 -1.17 -7.77 -3.82
CA THR A 116 -1.31 -9.10 -3.18
C THR A 116 -1.18 -10.23 -4.21
N GLU A 117 -1.81 -10.12 -5.37
CA GLU A 117 -1.70 -11.08 -6.47
C GLU A 117 -0.23 -11.28 -6.89
N HIS A 118 0.53 -10.18 -7.06
CA HIS A 118 1.95 -10.27 -7.40
C HIS A 118 2.78 -10.94 -6.29
N GLN A 119 2.43 -10.76 -5.02
CA GLN A 119 3.11 -11.46 -3.92
C GLN A 119 2.84 -12.97 -3.96
N VAL A 120 1.61 -13.38 -4.23
CA VAL A 120 1.23 -14.80 -4.35
C VAL A 120 1.97 -15.45 -5.54
N VAL A 121 1.93 -14.83 -6.73
CA VAL A 121 2.63 -15.34 -7.92
C VAL A 121 4.14 -15.46 -7.70
N LYS A 122 4.76 -14.46 -7.05
CA LYS A 122 6.18 -14.53 -6.69
C LYS A 122 6.46 -15.67 -5.71
N GLY A 123 5.61 -15.83 -4.69
CA GLY A 123 5.70 -16.93 -3.73
C GLY A 123 5.66 -18.30 -4.40
N VAL A 124 4.65 -18.55 -5.23
CA VAL A 124 4.49 -19.81 -5.96
C VAL A 124 5.68 -20.09 -6.89
N ARG A 125 6.24 -19.05 -7.53
CA ARG A 125 7.46 -19.17 -8.33
C ARG A 125 8.69 -19.53 -7.50
N ASP A 126 8.85 -18.93 -6.33
CA ASP A 126 9.96 -19.27 -5.42
C ASP A 126 9.83 -20.69 -4.88
N GLY A 127 8.60 -21.12 -4.54
CA GLY A 127 8.28 -22.49 -4.16
C GLY A 127 8.62 -23.50 -5.25
N ALA A 128 8.19 -23.25 -6.48
CA ALA A 128 8.51 -24.12 -7.62
C ALA A 128 10.02 -24.18 -7.92
N ARG A 129 10.73 -23.06 -7.78
CA ARG A 129 12.21 -23.04 -7.90
C ARG A 129 12.87 -23.85 -6.80
N PHE A 130 12.42 -23.71 -5.55
CA PHE A 130 12.94 -24.50 -4.43
C PHE A 130 12.65 -26.00 -4.63
N ALA A 131 11.45 -26.33 -5.09
CA ALA A 131 11.02 -27.69 -5.40
C ALA A 131 11.82 -28.31 -6.56
N SER A 132 12.16 -27.52 -7.59
CA SER A 132 12.99 -27.98 -8.72
C SER A 132 14.40 -28.40 -8.31
N ARG A 133 14.89 -27.90 -7.17
CA ARG A 133 16.22 -28.22 -6.63
C ARG A 133 16.20 -29.39 -5.66
N GLN A 134 15.07 -30.08 -5.49
CA GLN A 134 15.06 -31.27 -4.64
C GLN A 134 15.73 -32.43 -5.37
N SER A 135 16.34 -33.33 -4.60
CA SER A 135 16.99 -34.52 -5.14
C SER A 135 15.98 -35.44 -5.83
N PHE A 136 16.43 -36.20 -6.84
CA PHE A 136 15.59 -37.22 -7.48
C PHE A 136 15.17 -38.34 -6.50
N THR A 137 15.93 -38.56 -5.42
CA THR A 137 15.50 -39.46 -4.35
C THR A 137 14.27 -38.96 -3.60
N ALA A 138 14.09 -37.64 -3.50
CA ALA A 138 12.95 -37.03 -2.84
C ALA A 138 11.76 -36.88 -3.80
N ILE A 139 11.99 -36.42 -5.04
CA ILE A 139 10.93 -36.20 -6.02
C ILE A 139 11.27 -36.98 -7.30
N ASN A 140 10.56 -38.09 -7.50
CA ASN A 140 10.67 -38.94 -8.68
C ASN A 140 9.31 -39.43 -9.15
N CYS A 141 9.32 -40.06 -10.33
CA CYS A 141 8.15 -40.62 -10.97
C CYS A 141 7.74 -42.02 -10.47
N THR A 142 8.57 -42.67 -9.67
CA THR A 142 8.26 -43.99 -9.08
C THR A 142 7.34 -43.86 -7.86
N GLY A 143 7.53 -42.81 -7.05
CA GLY A 143 6.72 -42.53 -5.87
C GLY A 143 5.52 -41.63 -6.13
N GLY A 144 5.55 -40.81 -7.19
CA GLY A 144 4.43 -39.92 -7.58
C GLY A 144 4.01 -38.91 -6.50
N SER A 145 4.79 -38.76 -5.43
CA SER A 145 4.45 -37.99 -4.24
C SER A 145 5.67 -37.27 -3.69
N VAL A 146 5.46 -36.13 -3.03
CA VAL A 146 6.51 -35.39 -2.34
C VAL A 146 6.57 -35.84 -0.87
N PRO A 147 7.75 -36.14 -0.30
CA PRO A 147 7.87 -36.46 1.12
C PRO A 147 7.36 -35.30 1.98
N GLY A 148 6.58 -35.60 3.03
CA GLY A 148 5.87 -34.57 3.80
C GLY A 148 6.76 -33.46 4.41
N GLY A 149 8.01 -33.78 4.77
CA GLY A 149 8.99 -32.78 5.22
C GLY A 149 9.39 -31.80 4.13
N VAL A 150 9.65 -32.30 2.91
CA VAL A 150 10.00 -31.48 1.74
C VAL A 150 8.77 -30.69 1.27
N GLU A 151 7.59 -31.31 1.28
CA GLU A 151 6.34 -30.64 0.95
C GLU A 151 6.08 -29.45 1.90
N THR A 152 6.29 -29.64 3.20
CA THR A 152 6.18 -28.56 4.19
C THR A 152 7.16 -27.44 3.89
N GLN A 153 8.42 -27.75 3.56
CA GLN A 153 9.40 -26.73 3.19
C GLN A 153 9.01 -25.98 1.91
N ILE A 154 8.48 -26.67 0.89
CA ILE A 154 7.99 -26.03 -0.34
C ILE A 154 6.85 -25.06 -0.01
N LYS A 155 5.90 -25.47 0.84
CA LYS A 155 4.78 -24.64 1.29
C LYS A 155 5.27 -23.42 2.08
N GLU A 156 6.22 -23.62 3.00
CA GLU A 156 6.81 -22.52 3.76
C GLU A 156 7.59 -21.53 2.88
N VAL A 157 8.43 -22.01 1.94
CA VAL A 157 9.13 -21.13 0.99
C VAL A 157 8.15 -20.33 0.14
N THR A 158 7.08 -20.98 -0.31
CA THR A 158 6.03 -20.33 -1.10
C THR A 158 5.38 -19.17 -0.33
N ARG A 159 5.07 -19.41 0.95
CA ARG A 159 4.36 -18.46 1.82
C ARG A 159 5.24 -17.35 2.39
N THR A 160 6.47 -17.67 2.80
CA THR A 160 7.36 -16.78 3.59
C THR A 160 8.66 -16.41 2.87
N GLY A 161 9.06 -17.17 1.85
CA GLY A 161 10.39 -17.08 1.24
C GLY A 161 11.50 -17.78 2.02
N ARG A 162 11.17 -18.56 3.06
CA ARG A 162 12.14 -19.32 3.86
C ARG A 162 11.67 -20.77 4.02
N PRO A 163 12.59 -21.75 4.11
CA PRO A 163 12.23 -23.16 4.25
C PRO A 163 11.70 -23.53 5.63
N SER A 164 11.75 -22.62 6.60
CA SER A 164 11.19 -22.82 7.93
C SER A 164 10.91 -21.48 8.61
N GLY A 165 9.73 -21.37 9.22
CA GLY A 165 9.33 -20.18 9.98
C GLY A 165 9.15 -18.93 9.12
N GLY A 166 8.94 -17.78 9.78
CA GLY A 166 8.69 -16.49 9.13
C GLY A 166 7.20 -16.14 9.02
N SER A 167 6.95 -14.87 8.72
CA SER A 167 5.61 -14.35 8.48
C SER A 167 5.18 -14.57 7.03
N ALA A 168 3.87 -14.74 6.82
CA ALA A 168 3.32 -14.84 5.47
C ALA A 168 3.53 -13.52 4.72
N ARG A 169 3.82 -13.60 3.42
CA ARG A 169 3.90 -12.43 2.53
C ARG A 169 2.55 -11.73 2.35
N VAL A 170 1.47 -12.49 2.49
CA VAL A 170 0.08 -12.03 2.39
C VAL A 170 -0.64 -12.40 3.68
N PRO A 171 -1.39 -11.47 4.31
CA PRO A 171 -2.20 -11.77 5.50
C PRO A 171 -3.17 -12.93 5.25
N GLY A 172 -3.38 -13.78 6.26
CA GLY A 172 -4.30 -14.92 6.15
C GLY A 172 -3.79 -16.10 5.32
N TRP A 173 -2.68 -15.97 4.59
CA TRP A 173 -2.12 -17.06 3.80
C TRP A 173 -1.49 -18.15 4.68
N THR A 174 -1.96 -19.38 4.54
CA THR A 174 -1.53 -20.56 5.30
C THR A 174 -0.98 -21.66 4.38
N ASN A 175 -0.38 -22.69 4.98
CA ASN A 175 0.08 -23.87 4.23
C ASN A 175 -1.07 -24.72 3.65
N ALA A 176 -2.28 -24.60 4.18
CA ALA A 176 -3.46 -25.31 3.67
C ALA A 176 -3.90 -24.77 2.31
N ASP A 177 -3.58 -23.51 2.01
CA ASP A 177 -3.93 -22.82 0.76
C ASP A 177 -3.02 -23.22 -0.41
N ILE A 178 -1.98 -24.03 -0.14
CA ILE A 178 -0.95 -24.40 -1.11
C ILE A 178 -1.04 -25.90 -1.40
N THR A 179 -1.15 -26.25 -2.67
CA THR A 179 -1.13 -27.63 -3.15
C THR A 179 0.13 -27.87 -3.96
N VAL A 180 0.79 -28.99 -3.69
CA VAL A 180 2.00 -29.43 -4.42
C VAL A 180 1.68 -30.75 -5.09
N GLY A 181 1.78 -30.80 -6.41
CA GLY A 181 1.58 -31.99 -7.22
C GLY A 181 2.84 -32.34 -8.00
N VAL A 182 3.00 -33.62 -8.32
CA VAL A 182 4.06 -34.11 -9.22
C VAL A 182 3.38 -34.77 -10.40
N THR A 183 3.81 -34.40 -11.59
CA THR A 183 3.36 -34.98 -12.86
C THR A 183 4.56 -35.51 -13.61
N CYS A 184 4.39 -36.65 -14.25
CA CYS A 184 5.44 -37.34 -15.00
C CYS A 184 4.89 -37.58 -16.40
N ALA A 185 5.59 -37.03 -17.40
CA ALA A 185 5.05 -36.89 -18.74
C ALA A 185 5.00 -38.21 -19.51
N GLY A 186 5.71 -39.25 -19.05
CA GLY A 186 5.88 -40.51 -19.76
C GLY A 186 6.70 -40.31 -21.02
N GLY A 187 7.90 -40.89 -21.08
CA GLY A 187 8.74 -40.71 -22.26
C GLY A 187 10.10 -41.39 -22.28
N GLY A 188 10.59 -41.92 -21.14
CA GLY A 188 11.89 -42.58 -21.09
C GLY A 188 13.03 -41.59 -21.34
N TYR A 189 13.22 -40.64 -20.42
CA TYR A 189 14.23 -39.59 -20.58
C TYR A 189 15.64 -40.09 -20.21
N ASN A 190 16.27 -40.87 -21.10
CA ASN A 190 17.57 -41.51 -20.81
C ASN A 190 18.81 -40.66 -21.17
N ALA A 191 18.69 -39.34 -21.14
CA ALA A 191 19.76 -38.42 -21.54
C ALA A 191 19.88 -37.20 -20.62
N GLY A 192 21.05 -36.55 -20.65
CA GLY A 192 21.31 -35.33 -19.89
C GLY A 192 21.23 -35.54 -18.37
N ILE A 193 20.60 -34.60 -17.68
CA ILE A 193 20.41 -34.64 -16.22
C ILE A 193 19.49 -35.80 -15.77
N TYR A 194 18.68 -36.34 -16.68
CA TYR A 194 17.72 -37.41 -16.40
C TYR A 194 18.24 -38.80 -16.77
N LYS A 195 19.51 -38.96 -17.18
CA LYS A 195 20.07 -40.23 -17.68
C LYS A 195 19.87 -41.48 -16.79
N ASN A 196 19.67 -41.28 -15.48
CA ASN A 196 19.46 -42.34 -14.50
C ASN A 196 18.00 -42.40 -14.00
N GLU A 197 17.15 -41.48 -14.46
CA GLU A 197 15.75 -41.40 -14.08
C GLU A 197 14.87 -41.97 -15.20
N PRO A 198 13.90 -42.83 -14.90
CA PRO A 198 13.02 -43.41 -15.91
C PRO A 198 12.13 -42.35 -16.58
N ASP A 199 11.86 -41.26 -15.87
CA ASP A 199 11.02 -40.16 -16.34
C ASP A 199 11.42 -38.82 -15.68
N ALA A 200 11.12 -37.69 -16.32
CA ALA A 200 11.45 -36.36 -15.85
C ALA A 200 10.29 -35.81 -15.00
N PRO A 201 10.44 -35.65 -13.67
CA PRO A 201 9.36 -35.19 -12.83
C PRO A 201 9.14 -33.68 -13.02
N VAL A 202 7.89 -33.29 -13.21
CA VAL A 202 7.44 -31.90 -13.24
C VAL A 202 6.62 -31.62 -11.99
N ILE A 203 7.10 -30.71 -11.16
CA ILE A 203 6.40 -30.27 -9.96
C ILE A 203 5.48 -29.08 -10.30
N THR A 204 4.24 -29.19 -9.85
CA THR A 204 3.21 -28.15 -9.91
C THR A 204 2.99 -27.63 -8.51
N VAL A 205 3.25 -26.35 -8.29
CA VAL A 205 2.89 -25.64 -7.06
C VAL A 205 1.72 -24.74 -7.40
N SER A 206 0.61 -24.90 -6.70
CA SER A 206 -0.56 -24.03 -6.81
C SER A 206 -0.92 -23.44 -5.46
N ALA A 207 -1.42 -22.21 -5.47
CA ALA A 207 -1.93 -21.53 -4.29
C ALA A 207 -3.30 -20.95 -4.58
N ARG A 208 -4.23 -21.10 -3.62
CA ARG A 208 -5.55 -20.49 -3.62
C ARG A 208 -5.72 -19.73 -2.31
N VAL A 209 -5.48 -18.43 -2.33
CA VAL A 209 -5.43 -17.57 -1.15
C VAL A 209 -6.65 -16.66 -1.14
N ASN A 210 -7.34 -16.55 -0.02
CA ASN A 210 -8.43 -15.57 0.08
C ASN A 210 -7.86 -14.15 0.03
N TYR A 211 -8.50 -13.29 -0.74
CA TYR A 211 -8.18 -11.88 -0.82
C TYR A 211 -8.92 -11.14 0.29
N ASN A 212 -8.17 -10.52 1.18
CA ASN A 212 -8.69 -9.66 2.24
C ASN A 212 -8.74 -8.22 1.72
N SER A 213 -9.94 -7.66 1.60
CA SER A 213 -10.13 -6.27 1.18
C SER A 213 -9.63 -5.29 2.25
N LEU A 214 -9.11 -4.13 1.84
CA LEU A 214 -8.77 -3.07 2.81
C LEU A 214 -10.02 -2.48 3.46
N PHE A 215 -11.18 -2.67 2.83
CA PHE A 215 -12.46 -2.08 3.21
C PHE A 215 -13.52 -3.12 3.60
N ASP A 216 -13.14 -4.36 3.93
CA ASP A 216 -14.06 -5.44 4.31
C ASP A 216 -15.02 -5.01 5.45
N GLY A 217 -14.51 -4.28 6.43
CA GLY A 217 -15.30 -3.73 7.55
C GLY A 217 -16.24 -2.55 7.22
N VAL A 218 -16.17 -1.99 6.01
CA VAL A 218 -16.99 -0.84 5.57
C VAL A 218 -18.17 -1.29 4.69
N GLY A 219 -18.29 -2.60 4.41
CA GLY A 219 -19.44 -3.19 3.72
C GLY A 219 -19.52 -2.89 2.22
N VAL A 220 -18.47 -2.33 1.63
CA VAL A 220 -18.42 -1.98 0.20
C VAL A 220 -17.88 -3.13 -0.65
N LEU A 221 -16.94 -3.92 -0.12
CA LEU A 221 -16.30 -5.06 -0.80
C LEU A 221 -16.07 -6.17 0.21
N THR A 222 -16.59 -7.37 -0.03
CA THR A 222 -16.48 -8.51 0.88
C THR A 222 -15.31 -9.43 0.52
N ASP A 223 -14.76 -10.12 1.53
CA ASP A 223 -13.66 -11.12 1.46
C ASP A 223 -13.99 -12.43 0.69
N GLY A 224 -14.87 -12.38 -0.31
CA GLY A 224 -15.32 -13.56 -1.07
C GLY A 224 -14.43 -13.96 -2.25
N TYR A 225 -13.38 -13.20 -2.54
CA TYR A 225 -12.53 -13.42 -3.71
C TYR A 225 -11.29 -14.25 -3.36
N ALA A 226 -10.89 -15.14 -4.25
CA ALA A 226 -9.67 -15.94 -4.10
C ALA A 226 -8.67 -15.60 -5.19
N LEU A 227 -7.42 -15.39 -4.79
CA LEU A 227 -6.25 -15.24 -5.63
C LEU A 227 -5.69 -16.63 -5.94
N ASN A 228 -5.55 -16.93 -7.23
CA ASN A 228 -5.09 -18.23 -7.70
C ASN A 228 -3.78 -18.06 -8.47
N ALA A 229 -2.74 -18.76 -8.05
CA ALA A 229 -1.48 -18.82 -8.78
C ALA A 229 -1.05 -20.26 -8.96
N THR A 230 -0.40 -20.57 -10.09
CA THR A 230 0.16 -21.89 -10.36
C THR A 230 1.47 -21.75 -11.11
N GLN A 231 2.47 -22.53 -10.73
CA GLN A 231 3.76 -22.60 -11.39
C GLN A 231 4.20 -24.06 -11.53
N ASN A 232 4.66 -24.39 -12.73
CA ASN A 232 5.31 -25.67 -13.01
C ASN A 232 6.83 -25.47 -13.11
N ALA A 233 7.59 -26.45 -12.64
CA ALA A 233 9.02 -26.54 -12.81
C ALA A 233 9.45 -28.00 -12.99
N ALA A 234 10.43 -28.27 -13.86
CA ALA A 234 11.04 -29.59 -13.94
C ALA A 234 12.02 -29.76 -12.77
N VAL A 235 12.02 -30.93 -12.14
CA VAL A 235 12.97 -31.27 -11.07
C VAL A 235 14.34 -31.55 -11.68
N MET A 236 15.39 -31.00 -11.08
CA MET A 236 16.76 -31.03 -11.60
C MET A 236 17.70 -31.88 -10.74
N GLY A 237 17.30 -32.25 -9.51
CA GLY A 237 18.05 -33.20 -8.69
C GLY A 237 19.37 -32.70 -8.10
N ILE A 238 19.54 -31.38 -7.92
CA ILE A 238 20.81 -30.75 -7.51
C ILE A 238 20.97 -30.49 -6.00
#